data_AF-A0A1A8R2S9-F1
#
_entry.id   AF-A0A1A8R2S9-F1
#
_cell.length_a   1.000
_cell.length_b   1.000
_cell.length_c   1.000
_cell.angle_alpha   90.00
_cell.angle_beta   90.00
_cell.angle_gamma   90.00
#
_symmetry.space_group_name_H-M   'P 1'
#
loop_
_entity.id
_entity.type
_entity.pdbx_description
1 polymer ?
#
loop_
_entity_poly.entity_id
_entity_poly.type
_entity_poly.pdbx_seq_one_letter_code
_entity_poly.pdbx_strand_id
1 'polypeptide(L)'
;RDSRRDVELNCSSCQQSRALQERLQKLREALLCMLCCEEEIDAAFCPCGHMVCCQSCASQLELCPVCRSEVEHVQHVYLPTCTSLLNLTLTDNHQHRSGVPAPILRDAASPPHSCSTTEYEHKLYHT
;
A
#
# COMPACT_ATOMS: atom_id res chain seq x y z
N ARG A 1 -26.01 -24.63 24.82
CA ARG A 1 -24.72 -25.36 24.79
C ARG A 1 -24.23 -25.28 23.35
N ASP A 2 -23.82 -24.12 22.85
CA ASP A 2 -22.61 -23.37 23.17
C ASP A 2 -21.32 -24.20 23.07
N SER A 3 -20.35 -23.64 22.34
CA SER A 3 -18.92 -23.94 22.34
C SER A 3 -18.35 -24.89 21.28
N ARG A 4 -18.59 -24.61 20.00
CA ARG A 4 -17.56 -24.88 18.97
C ARG A 4 -16.99 -23.55 18.50
N ARG A 5 -16.08 -23.04 19.32
CA ARG A 5 -15.24 -21.87 19.05
C ARG A 5 -14.51 -22.09 17.73
N ASP A 6 -14.70 -21.17 16.79
CA ASP A 6 -13.82 -20.94 15.66
C ASP A 6 -12.41 -20.70 16.22
N VAL A 7 -11.60 -21.76 16.30
CA VAL A 7 -10.18 -21.62 16.62
C VAL A 7 -9.54 -21.04 15.37
N GLU A 8 -9.55 -19.72 15.27
CA GLU A 8 -8.73 -18.94 14.36
C GLU A 8 -7.29 -19.43 14.48
N LEU A 9 -6.86 -20.21 13.49
CA LEU A 9 -5.49 -20.62 13.29
C LEU A 9 -4.68 -19.36 12.92
N ASN A 10 -4.25 -18.63 13.94
CA ASN A 10 -3.52 -17.39 13.78
C ASN A 10 -2.01 -17.69 13.71
N CYS A 11 -1.55 -18.17 12.55
CA CYS A 11 -0.13 -18.35 12.29
C CYS A 11 0.59 -16.98 12.35
N SER A 12 1.63 -16.86 13.18
CA SER A 12 2.35 -15.61 13.42
C SER A 12 2.97 -15.02 12.14
N SER A 13 3.47 -15.85 11.22
CA SER A 13 3.99 -15.38 9.93
C SER A 13 2.88 -14.88 8.98
N CYS A 14 1.72 -15.56 8.95
CA CYS A 14 0.54 -15.10 8.20
C CYS A 14 -0.03 -13.80 8.79
N GLN A 15 0.06 -13.61 10.10
CA GLN A 15 -0.33 -12.36 10.76
C GLN A 15 0.62 -11.21 10.41
N GLN A 16 1.92 -11.46 10.39
CA GLN A 16 2.93 -10.47 9.99
C GLN A 16 2.80 -10.07 8.52
N SER A 17 2.59 -11.04 7.63
CA SER A 17 2.38 -10.76 6.20
C SER A 17 1.12 -9.92 5.95
N ARG A 18 0.01 -10.22 6.65
CA ARG A 18 -1.23 -9.43 6.56
C ARG A 18 -1.03 -8.01 7.08
N ALA A 19 -0.40 -7.86 8.24
CA ALA A 19 -0.12 -6.54 8.81
C ALA A 19 0.79 -5.69 7.91
N LEU A 20 1.78 -6.29 7.25
CA LEU A 20 2.62 -5.59 6.28
C LEU A 20 1.81 -5.16 5.05
N GLN A 21 0.97 -6.05 4.50
CA GLN A 21 0.12 -5.74 3.35
C GLN A 21 -0.86 -4.60 3.66
N GLU A 22 -1.48 -4.60 4.84
CA GLU A 22 -2.36 -3.51 5.29
C GLU A 22 -1.62 -2.17 5.40
N ARG A 23 -0.39 -2.17 5.91
CA ARG A 23 0.43 -0.95 5.99
C ARG A 23 0.79 -0.43 4.60
N LEU A 24 1.18 -1.31 3.68
CA LEU A 24 1.46 -0.94 2.29
C LEU A 24 0.21 -0.37 1.61
N GLN A 25 -0.95 -0.97 1.87
CA GLN A 25 -2.21 -0.48 1.33
C GLN A 25 -2.54 0.93 1.82
N LYS A 26 -2.41 1.19 3.13
CA LYS A 26 -2.62 2.53 3.71
C LYS A 26 -1.66 3.56 3.13
N LEU A 27 -0.40 3.20 2.91
CA LEU A 27 0.58 4.09 2.29
C LEU A 27 0.22 4.43 0.84
N ARG A 28 -0.31 3.47 0.08
CA ARG A 28 -0.80 3.71 -1.29
C ARG A 28 -2.01 4.62 -1.30
N GLU A 29 -3.00 4.36 -0.45
CA GLU A 29 -4.21 5.19 -0.33
C GLU A 29 -3.86 6.63 0.06
N ALA A 30 -2.86 6.82 0.92
CA ALA A 30 -2.39 8.14 1.32
C ALA A 30 -1.75 8.96 0.17
N LEU A 31 -1.43 8.33 -0.96
CA LEU A 31 -0.90 9.01 -2.15
C LEU A 31 -1.98 9.36 -3.17
N LEU A 32 -3.23 8.97 -2.94
CA LEU A 32 -4.36 9.30 -3.81
C LEU A 32 -4.92 10.68 -3.46
N CYS A 33 -5.40 11.37 -4.49
CA CYS A 33 -6.14 12.61 -4.37
C CYS A 33 -7.32 12.42 -3.41
N MET A 34 -7.40 13.26 -2.38
CA MET A 34 -8.44 13.14 -1.36
C MET A 34 -9.86 13.46 -1.87
N LEU A 35 -9.99 14.06 -3.05
CA LEU A 35 -11.27 14.46 -3.62
C LEU A 35 -11.85 13.41 -4.57
N CYS A 36 -11.07 12.97 -5.56
CA CYS A 36 -11.54 11.94 -6.50
C CYS A 36 -11.24 10.52 -6.03
N CYS A 37 -10.24 10.33 -5.17
CA CYS A 37 -9.76 9.01 -4.74
C CYS A 37 -9.35 8.08 -5.90
N GLU A 38 -9.03 8.66 -7.06
CA GLU A 38 -8.72 7.94 -8.30
C GLU A 38 -7.29 8.23 -8.78
N GLU A 39 -6.95 9.52 -8.91
CA GLU A 39 -5.64 9.97 -9.39
C GLU A 39 -4.64 10.17 -8.23
N GLU A 40 -3.35 10.04 -8.52
CA GLU A 40 -2.30 10.35 -7.53
C GLU A 40 -2.24 11.85 -7.23
N ILE A 41 -1.73 12.19 -6.05
CA ILE A 41 -1.42 13.58 -5.71
C ILE A 41 -0.26 14.07 -6.59
N ASP A 42 -0.50 15.12 -7.37
CA ASP A 42 0.48 15.76 -8.25
C ASP A 42 0.38 17.30 -8.22
N ALA A 43 -0.33 17.87 -7.23
CA ALA A 43 -0.53 19.30 -7.09
C ALA A 43 -0.26 19.82 -5.67
N ALA A 44 0.37 20.99 -5.59
CA ALA A 44 0.59 21.75 -4.37
C ALA A 44 -0.21 23.06 -4.39
N PHE A 45 -0.91 23.37 -3.28
CA PHE A 45 -1.59 24.65 -3.11
C PHE A 45 -0.59 25.73 -2.66
N CYS A 46 -0.44 26.81 -3.41
CA CYS A 46 0.43 27.92 -3.04
C CYS A 46 -0.39 29.08 -2.44
N PRO A 47 0.08 29.72 -1.35
CA PRO A 47 1.41 29.55 -0.74
C PRO A 47 1.51 28.50 0.37
N CYS A 48 0.41 27.84 0.78
CA CYS A 48 0.42 27.02 2.00
C CYS A 48 1.21 25.70 1.90
N GLY A 49 1.45 25.19 0.69
CA GLY A 49 2.28 24.02 0.40
C GLY A 49 1.62 22.66 0.63
N HIS A 50 0.34 22.58 1.01
CA HIS A 50 -0.32 21.30 1.18
C HIS A 50 -0.49 20.59 -0.18
N MET A 51 -0.14 19.31 -0.22
CA MET A 51 -0.24 18.43 -1.40
C MET A 51 -1.20 17.30 -1.08
N VAL A 52 -2.47 17.47 -1.42
CA VAL A 52 -3.53 16.51 -1.06
C VAL A 52 -4.49 16.19 -2.22
N CYS A 53 -4.31 16.83 -3.38
CA CYS A 53 -5.16 16.67 -4.54
C CYS A 53 -4.34 16.38 -5.80
N CYS A 54 -4.97 15.76 -6.79
CA CYS A 54 -4.49 15.78 -8.16
C CYS A 54 -4.76 17.16 -8.81
N GLN A 55 -4.11 17.45 -9.92
CA GLN A 55 -4.13 18.74 -10.63
C GLN A 55 -5.55 19.09 -11.11
N SER A 56 -6.30 18.10 -11.59
CA SER A 56 -7.68 18.26 -12.07
C SER A 56 -8.61 18.75 -10.96
N CYS A 57 -8.51 18.13 -9.78
CA CYS A 57 -9.29 18.50 -8.59
C CYS A 57 -8.79 19.80 -7.96
N ALA A 58 -7.49 20.00 -7.85
CA ALA A 58 -6.90 21.20 -7.24
C ALA A 58 -7.26 22.48 -8.01
N SER A 59 -7.33 22.42 -9.34
CA SER A 59 -7.66 23.58 -10.19
C SER A 59 -9.07 24.16 -9.97
N GLN A 60 -9.96 23.42 -9.30
CA GLN A 60 -11.34 23.81 -9.03
C GLN A 60 -11.53 24.43 -7.63
N LEU A 61 -10.46 24.58 -6.84
CA LEU A 61 -10.52 25.06 -5.47
C LEU A 61 -9.91 26.45 -5.31
N GLU A 62 -10.66 27.35 -4.68
CA GLU A 62 -10.18 28.68 -4.29
C GLU A 62 -9.55 28.70 -2.90
N LEU A 63 -9.86 27.70 -2.06
CA LEU A 63 -9.32 27.54 -0.70
C LEU A 63 -8.71 26.17 -0.51
N CYS A 64 -7.58 26.09 0.19
CA CYS A 64 -6.95 24.82 0.54
C CYS A 64 -7.90 23.97 1.43
N PRO A 65 -8.18 22.70 1.10
CA PRO A 65 -9.11 21.86 1.86
C PRO A 65 -8.57 21.49 3.25
N VAL A 66 -7.26 21.63 3.49
CA VAL A 66 -6.61 21.31 4.77
C VAL A 66 -6.63 22.51 5.71
N CYS A 67 -6.05 23.64 5.29
CA CYS A 67 -5.81 24.80 6.15
C CYS A 67 -6.69 26.00 5.85
N ARG A 68 -7.53 25.94 4.80
CA ARG A 68 -8.47 27.00 4.38
C ARG A 68 -7.81 28.31 3.95
N SER A 69 -6.49 28.33 3.74
CA SER A 69 -5.80 29.46 3.12
C SER A 69 -6.26 29.64 1.68
N GLU A 70 -6.32 30.89 1.22
CA GLU A 70 -6.56 31.22 -0.20
C GLU A 70 -5.50 30.57 -1.09
N VAL A 71 -5.95 30.04 -2.22
CA VAL A 71 -5.10 29.43 -3.24
C VAL A 71 -4.80 30.50 -4.29
N GLU A 72 -3.57 31.02 -4.25
CA GLU A 72 -3.11 31.99 -5.25
C GLU A 72 -2.83 31.30 -6.60
N HIS A 73 -2.22 30.12 -6.54
CA HIS A 73 -2.04 29.25 -7.70
C HIS A 73 -1.82 27.80 -7.27
N VAL A 74 -1.96 26.89 -8.22
CA VAL A 74 -1.69 25.45 -8.06
C VAL A 74 -0.43 25.11 -8.83
N GLN A 75 0.57 24.58 -8.13
CA GLN A 75 1.83 24.15 -8.72
C GLN A 75 1.81 22.63 -8.93
N HIS A 76 2.03 22.18 -10.16
CA HIS A 76 2.22 20.76 -10.46
C HIS A 76 3.55 20.27 -9.84
N VAL A 77 3.53 19.12 -9.17
CA VAL A 77 4.66 18.55 -8.43
C VAL A 77 4.86 17.08 -8.78
N TYR A 78 6.11 16.63 -8.74
CA TYR A 78 6.46 15.22 -8.91
C TYR A 78 6.89 14.66 -7.56
N LEU A 79 6.02 13.89 -6.91
CA LEU A 79 6.32 13.27 -5.63
C LEU A 79 7.38 12.18 -5.81
N PRO A 80 8.43 12.10 -4.97
CA PRO A 80 9.44 11.04 -5.06
C PRO A 80 8.89 9.65 -4.75
N THR A 81 7.67 9.58 -4.19
CA THR A 81 7.01 8.34 -3.77
C THR A 81 5.82 7.95 -4.65
N CYS A 82 5.58 8.61 -5.79
CA CYS A 82 4.45 8.22 -6.64
C CYS A 82 4.55 6.75 -7.05
N THR A 83 3.41 6.06 -7.00
CA THR A 83 3.26 4.62 -7.19
C THR A 83 3.74 4.21 -8.58
N SER A 84 3.52 5.10 -9.55
CA SER A 84 4.00 5.02 -10.92
C SER A 84 5.53 4.99 -11.05
N LEU A 85 6.28 5.71 -10.20
CA LEU A 85 7.75 5.70 -10.19
C LEU A 85 8.34 4.55 -9.36
N LEU A 86 7.63 4.09 -8.34
CA LEU A 86 8.10 3.03 -7.45
C LEU A 86 7.65 1.62 -7.85
N ASN A 87 6.98 1.48 -9.01
CA ASN A 87 6.41 0.20 -9.50
C ASN A 87 5.54 -0.50 -8.44
N LEU A 88 4.80 0.30 -7.66
CA LEU A 88 3.94 -0.17 -6.58
C LEU A 88 2.50 -0.42 -7.04
N THR A 89 2.20 -0.21 -8.33
CA THR A 89 0.88 -0.41 -8.92
C THR A 89 0.55 -1.89 -8.86
N LEU A 90 -0.48 -2.23 -8.08
CA LEU A 90 -1.10 -3.53 -8.21
C LEU A 90 -1.94 -3.46 -9.48
N THR A 91 -1.51 -4.13 -10.54
CA THR A 91 -2.48 -4.55 -11.54
C THR A 91 -3.45 -5.47 -10.81
N ASP A 92 -4.70 -5.03 -10.67
CA ASP A 92 -5.78 -5.91 -10.26
C ASP A 92 -5.89 -7.00 -11.33
N ASN A 93 -5.19 -8.10 -11.11
CA ASN A 93 -5.22 -9.27 -11.97
C ASN A 93 -6.40 -10.14 -11.55
N HIS A 94 -7.62 -9.60 -11.64
CA HIS A 94 -8.82 -10.43 -11.63
C HIS A 94 -9.23 -10.93 -13.03
N GLN A 95 -8.42 -10.71 -14.07
CA GLN A 95 -8.58 -11.47 -15.31
C GLN A 95 -7.26 -11.69 -16.05
N HIS A 96 -7.00 -12.99 -16.25
CA HIS A 96 -6.15 -13.54 -17.29
C HIS A 96 -4.63 -13.63 -17.02
N ARG A 97 -4.17 -14.89 -16.93
CA ARG A 97 -2.80 -15.34 -17.18
C ARG A 97 -2.15 -14.52 -18.31
N SER A 98 -0.97 -13.94 -18.06
CA SER A 98 0.28 -14.08 -18.84
C SER A 98 1.27 -12.97 -18.47
N GLY A 99 2.47 -13.33 -18.02
CA GLY A 99 3.63 -12.43 -18.10
C GLY A 99 4.24 -11.92 -16.79
N VAL A 100 4.41 -12.77 -15.78
CA VAL A 100 5.45 -12.54 -14.76
C VAL A 100 6.63 -13.47 -15.11
N PRO A 101 7.89 -13.00 -15.14
CA PRO A 101 9.02 -13.90 -15.31
C PRO A 101 9.01 -14.90 -14.15
N ALA A 102 9.03 -16.19 -14.47
CA ALA A 102 9.03 -17.24 -13.45
C ALA A 102 10.24 -17.06 -12.52
N PRO A 103 10.06 -17.08 -11.19
CA PRO A 103 11.21 -17.23 -10.30
C PRO A 103 11.89 -18.56 -10.61
N ILE A 104 13.22 -18.55 -10.66
CA ILE A 104 14.06 -19.70 -10.98
C ILE A 104 13.68 -20.85 -10.05
N LEU A 105 13.10 -21.90 -10.64
CA LEU A 105 12.66 -23.11 -9.96
C LEU A 105 13.90 -23.78 -9.34
N ARG A 106 13.98 -23.80 -8.00
CA ARG A 106 14.72 -24.87 -7.31
C ARG A 106 13.68 -25.88 -6.86
N ASP A 107 13.77 -27.07 -7.43
CA ASP A 107 12.91 -28.21 -7.14
C ASP A 107 12.74 -28.46 -5.65
N ALA A 108 11.50 -28.37 -5.18
CA ALA A 108 10.93 -29.24 -4.16
C ALA A 108 9.40 -29.07 -4.19
N ALA A 109 8.70 -30.09 -4.69
CA ALA A 109 7.25 -30.18 -4.60
C ALA A 109 6.79 -29.96 -3.14
N SER A 110 5.95 -28.95 -2.90
CA SER A 110 5.25 -28.75 -1.64
C SER A 110 3.74 -28.67 -1.90
N PRO A 111 2.88 -29.40 -1.14
CA PRO A 111 1.44 -29.39 -1.33
C PRO A 111 0.80 -28.07 -0.89
N PRO A 112 -0.48 -27.81 -1.22
CA PRO A 112 -1.17 -26.60 -0.80
C PRO A 112 -1.42 -26.65 0.71
N HIS A 113 -0.91 -25.65 1.42
CA HIS A 113 -1.08 -25.40 2.85
C HIS A 113 -0.51 -26.46 3.80
N SER A 114 0.69 -26.19 4.32
CA SER A 114 1.10 -26.70 5.63
C SER A 114 1.81 -25.58 6.40
N CYS A 115 1.14 -25.10 7.45
CA CYS A 115 1.75 -24.26 8.46
C CYS A 115 2.60 -25.16 9.36
N SER A 116 3.91 -25.18 9.14
CA SER A 116 4.87 -25.85 10.01
C SER A 116 5.48 -24.83 10.96
N THR A 117 4.91 -24.73 12.17
CA THR A 117 5.59 -24.12 13.31
C THR A 117 6.69 -25.06 13.77
N THR A 118 7.95 -24.74 13.52
CA THR A 118 9.09 -25.20 14.33
C THR A 118 10.23 -24.19 14.28
N GLU A 119 10.53 -23.63 15.45
CA GLU A 119 11.83 -23.12 15.90
C GLU A 119 12.31 -21.74 15.39
N TYR A 120 11.76 -20.71 16.03
CA TYR A 120 12.59 -19.58 16.46
C TYR A 120 13.56 -20.12 17.53
N GLU A 121 14.68 -20.72 17.11
CA GLU A 121 15.80 -20.94 18.03
C GLU A 121 16.46 -19.60 18.31
N HIS A 122 16.24 -19.16 19.54
CA HIS A 122 17.01 -18.15 20.23
C HIS A 122 18.48 -18.60 20.34
N LYS A 123 19.35 -18.13 19.44
CA LYS A 123 20.80 -18.16 19.61
C LYS A 123 21.38 -16.75 19.55
N LEU A 124 21.05 -15.99 20.59
CA LEU A 124 21.84 -14.84 21.06
C LEU A 124 22.92 -15.35 22.02
N TYR A 125 23.96 -15.98 21.49
CA TYR A 125 25.28 -16.20 22.09
C TYR A 125 26.17 -16.80 20.99
N HIS A 126 27.38 -16.37 20.68
CA HIS A 126 28.37 -15.53 21.36
C HIS A 126 29.40 -15.02 20.31
N THR A 127 30.22 -14.06 20.77
CA THR A 127 31.47 -13.46 20.22
C THR A 127 31.33 -12.32 19.22
#